data_AF-A0A0Q4K011-F1
#
_entry.id   AF-A0A0Q4K011-F1
#
_cell.length_a   1.000
_cell.length_b   1.000
_cell.length_c   1.000
_cell.angle_alpha   90.00
_cell.angle_beta   90.00
_cell.angle_gamma   90.00
#
_symmetry.space_group_name_H-M   'P 1'
#
loop_
_entity.id
_entity.type
_entity.pdbx_description
1 polymer ?
#
loop_
_entity_poly.entity_id
_entity_poly.type
_entity_poly.pdbx_seq_one_letter_code
_entity_poly.pdbx_strand_id
1 'polypeptide(L)' 'MLNRREALTNISKALREQACALQALNLPSDHDIPQGMRLLLDAIDYVDVAAGGNLDQQVAA' A
#
# COMPACT_ATOMS: atom_id res chain seq x y z
N MET A 1 0.73 -5.57 22.18
CA MET A 1 -0.01 -6.08 21.02
C MET A 1 -0.17 -4.93 20.06
N LEU A 2 0.35 -5.03 18.83
CA LEU A 2 0.13 -3.98 17.83
C LEU A 2 -1.36 -3.95 17.48
N ASN A 3 -1.99 -2.78 17.49
CA ASN A 3 -3.37 -2.67 17.05
C ASN A 3 -3.41 -2.92 15.53
N ARG A 4 -4.41 -3.66 15.02
CA ARG A 4 -4.59 -4.00 13.60
C ARG A 4 -4.37 -2.80 12.68
N ARG A 5 -4.89 -1.62 13.05
CA ARG A 5 -4.69 -0.38 12.29
C ARG A 5 -3.21 -0.03 12.16
N GLU A 6 -2.49 -0.02 13.26
CA GLU A 6 -1.06 0.30 13.31
C GLU A 6 -0.24 -0.71 12.49
N ALA A 7 -0.64 -1.99 12.50
CA ALA A 7 0.02 -3.01 11.70
C ALA A 7 -0.19 -2.77 10.20
N LEU A 8 -1.42 -2.44 9.78
CA LEU A 8 -1.74 -2.14 8.38
C LEU A 8 -1.07 -0.86 7.90
N THR A 9 -1.05 0.20 8.72
CA THR A 9 -0.33 1.45 8.41
C THR A 9 1.18 1.23 8.29
N ASN A 10 1.77 0.41 9.16
CA ASN A 10 3.20 0.10 9.07
C ASN A 10 3.51 -0.71 7.81
N ILE A 11 2.64 -1.64 7.44
CA ILE A 11 2.77 -2.43 6.19
C ILE A 11 2.61 -1.51 4.97
N SER A 12 1.59 -0.66 4.91
CA SER A 12 1.38 0.25 3.76
C SER A 12 2.57 1.18 3.58
N LYS A 13 3.10 1.74 4.66
CA LYS A 13 4.30 2.59 4.64
C LYS A 13 5.53 1.85 4.10
N ALA A 14 5.83 0.67 4.63
CA ALA A 14 6.99 -0.12 4.20
C ALA A 14 6.89 -0.55 2.73
N LEU A 15 5.70 -0.94 2.27
CA LEU A 15 5.47 -1.29 0.87
C LEU A 15 5.64 -0.09 -0.05
N ARG A 16 5.23 1.11 0.38
CA ARG A 16 5.38 2.34 -0.42
C ARG A 16 6.83 2.75 -0.60
N GLU A 17 7.64 2.64 0.45
CA GLU A 17 9.09 2.87 0.39
C GLU A 17 9.76 1.91 -0.61
N GLN A 18 9.39 0.63 -0.58
CA GLN A 18 9.91 -0.37 -1.52
C GLN A 18 9.40 -0.17 -2.96
N ALA A 19 8.15 0.23 -3.15
CA ALA A 19 7.60 0.53 -4.47
C ALA A 19 8.35 1.68 -5.15
N CYS A 20 8.70 2.74 -4.41
CA CYS A 20 9.54 3.83 -4.91
C CYS A 20 10.94 3.34 -5.34
N ALA A 21 11.57 2.48 -4.53
CA ALA A 21 12.88 1.91 -4.87
C ALA A 21 12.81 1.03 -6.13
N LEU A 22 11.77 0.20 -6.25
CA LEU A 22 11.54 -0.62 -7.44
C LEU A 22 11.29 0.23 -8.69
N GLN A 23 10.49 1.29 -8.58
CA GLN A 23 10.23 2.21 -9.70
C GLN A 23 11.51 2.90 -10.19
N ALA A 24 12.44 3.23 -9.28
CA ALA A 24 13.73 3.82 -9.64
C ALA A 24 14.66 2.85 -10.38
N LEU A 25 14.42 1.55 -10.28
CA LEU A 25 15.18 0.52 -10.98
C LEU A 25 14.59 0.16 -12.36
N ASN A 26 13.41 0.68 -12.70
CA ASN A 26 12.79 0.40 -14.00
C ASN A 26 13.64 0.92 -15.14
N LEU A 27 13.89 0.05 -16.12
CA LEU A 27 14.49 0.43 -17.38
C LEU A 27 13.41 0.72 -18.44
N PRO A 28 13.67 1.59 -19.43
CA PRO A 28 12.74 1.84 -20.53
C PRO A 28 12.38 0.59 -21.36
N SER A 29 13.22 -0.45 -21.30
CA SER A 29 12.99 -1.75 -21.95
C SER A 29 11.92 -2.60 -21.25
N ASP A 30 11.59 -2.27 -20.01
CA ASP A 30 10.73 -3.09 -19.15
C ASP A 30 9.25 -2.79 -19.42
N HIS A 31 8.75 -3.27 -20.56
CA HIS A 31 7.41 -2.94 -21.07
C HIS A 31 6.26 -3.27 -20.09
N ASP A 32 6.39 -4.34 -19.29
CA ASP A 32 5.33 -4.79 -18.38
C ASP A 32 5.43 -4.18 -16.97
N ILE A 33 6.58 -3.60 -16.60
CA ILE A 33 6.79 -3.11 -15.24
C ILE A 33 5.97 -1.85 -14.91
N PRO A 34 5.70 -0.90 -15.82
CA PRO A 34 4.76 0.19 -15.56
C PRO A 34 3.36 -0.30 -15.12
N GLN A 35 2.87 -1.39 -15.70
CA GLN A 35 1.58 -1.98 -15.32
C GLN A 35 1.67 -2.69 -13.97
N GLY A 36 2.71 -3.49 -13.75
CA GLY A 36 2.96 -4.13 -12.45
C GLY A 36 3.11 -3.13 -11.31
N MET A 37 3.78 -2.00 -11.57
CA MET A 37 3.95 -0.91 -10.60
C MET A 37 2.62 -0.24 -10.24
N ARG A 38 1.74 -0.03 -11.23
CA ARG A 38 0.40 0.52 -10.98
C ARG A 38 -0.41 -0.42 -10.08
N LEU A 39 -0.43 -1.71 -10.39
CA LEU A 39 -1.12 -2.72 -9.57
C LEU A 39 -0.58 -2.79 -8.13
N LEU A 40 0.75 -2.66 -7.97
CA LEU A 40 1.38 -2.62 -6.66
C LEU A 40 0.95 -1.39 -5.85
N LEU A 41 0.94 -0.21 -6.48
CA LEU A 41 0.49 1.03 -5.84
C LEU A 41 -0.99 0.97 -5.46
N ASP A 42 -1.85 0.45 -6.34
CA ASP A 42 -3.28 0.28 -6.06
C ASP A 42 -3.51 -0.66 -4.85
N ALA A 43 -2.71 -1.74 -4.74
CA ALA A 43 -2.79 -2.65 -3.60
C ALA A 43 -2.33 -1.99 -2.28
N ILE A 44 -1.31 -1.12 -2.33
CA ILE A 44 -0.85 -0.35 -1.17
C ILE A 44 -1.93 0.62 -0.70
N ASP A 45 -2.57 1.34 -1.63
CA ASP A 45 -3.65 2.27 -1.32
C ASP A 45 -4.86 1.55 -0.71
N TYR A 46 -5.20 0.35 -1.20
CA TYR A 46 -6.25 -0.48 -0.59
C TYR A 46 -5.93 -0.86 0.87
N VAL A 47 -4.68 -1.22 1.17
CA VAL A 47 -4.25 -1.53 2.55
C VAL A 47 -4.35 -0.29 3.44
N ASP A 48 -4.03 0.89 2.92
CA ASP A 48 -4.12 2.15 3.66
C ASP A 48 -5.57 2.52 3.97
N VAL A 49 -6.47 2.37 3.00
CA VAL A 49 -7.92 2.53 3.19
C VAL A 49 -8.45 1.52 4.21
N ALA A 50 -8.02 0.26 4.15
CA ALA A 50 -8.40 -0.77 5.12
C ALA A 50 -7.88 -0.47 6.54
N ALA A 51 -6.80 0.29 6.68
CA ALA A 51 -6.32 0.79 7.96
C ALA A 51 -7.20 1.92 8.51
N GLY A 52 -7.75 2.77 7.65
CA GLY A 52 -8.62 3.91 8.02
C GLY A 52 -10.11 3.58 8.19
N GLY A 53 -10.65 2.65 7.40
CA GLY A 53 -12.09 2.40 7.25
C GLY A 53 -12.80 1.71 8.41
N ASN A 54 -12.09 1.34 9.49
CA ASN A 54 -12.69 0.69 10.66
C ASN A 54 -13.21 1.68 11.73
N LEU A 55 -13.02 2.99 11.55
CA LEU A 55 -13.52 4.00 12.49
C LEU A 55 -15.03 4.25 12.33
N ASP A 56 -15.59 4.17 11.12
CA ASP A 56 -17.01 4.47 10.90
C ASP A 56 -17.94 3.33 11.36
N GLN A 57 -17.45 2.09 11.42
CA GLN A 57 -18.26 0.93 11.82
C GLN A 57 -18.27 0.68 13.34
N GLN A 58 -17.36 1.31 14.10
CA GLN A 58 -17.28 1.19 15.56
C GLN A 58 -17.90 2.37 16.33
N VAL A 59 -18.22 3.48 15.67
CA VAL A 59 -18.91 4.63 16.30
C VAL A 59 -20.45 4.49 16.20
N ALA A 60 -20.94 3.47 15.50
CA ALA A 60 -22.36 3.21 15.28
C ALA A 60 -22.92 1.97 16.03
N ALA A 61 -22.23 1.47 17.06
CA ALA A 61 -22.67 0.33 17.87
C ALA A 61 -22.86 0.70 19.34
#